data_AF-A0A351MR78-F1
#
_entry.id   AF-A0A351MR78-F1
#
_cell.length_a   1.000
_cell.length_b   1.000
_cell.length_c   1.000
_cell.angle_alpha   90.00
_cell.angle_beta   90.00
_cell.angle_gamma   90.00
#
_symmetry.space_group_name_H-M   'P 1'
#
loop_
_entity.id
_entity.type
_entity.pdbx_description
1 polymer ?
#
loop_
_entity_poly.entity_id
_entity_poly.type
_entity_poly.pdbx_seq_one_letter_code
_entity_poly.pdbx_strand_id
1 'polypeptide(L)'
;VVAHKCAQAHEHFSEILLASRNENKCKAIAADVKASTGRTIKTAAVDADNVQATVALIQSFKPDLVINVALPYQDLPLMDACLHAGVHYLDTANYEPPNLAKFEYSWQWAYRERFAK
;
A
#
# COMPACT_ATOMS: atom_id res chain seq x y z
N VAL A 1 -9.46 1.10 -9.36
CA VAL A 1 -9.29 -0.27 -9.92
C VAL A 1 -8.88 -1.27 -8.84
N VAL A 2 -7.70 -1.14 -8.21
CA VAL A 2 -7.16 -2.16 -7.27
C VAL A 2 -8.13 -2.50 -6.13
N ALA A 3 -8.66 -1.50 -5.41
CA ALA A 3 -9.64 -1.75 -4.34
C ALA A 3 -10.88 -2.54 -4.80
N HIS A 4 -11.39 -2.26 -6.01
CA HIS A 4 -12.52 -3.02 -6.58
C HIS A 4 -12.11 -4.46 -6.93
N LYS A 5 -10.91 -4.67 -7.48
CA LYS A 5 -10.43 -6.01 -7.84
C LYS A 5 -10.15 -6.87 -6.61
N CYS A 6 -9.53 -6.32 -5.58
CA CYS A 6 -9.38 -6.99 -4.29
C CYS A 6 -10.75 -7.30 -3.67
N ALA A 7 -11.72 -6.38 -3.75
CA ALA A 7 -13.06 -6.64 -3.26
C ALA A 7 -13.76 -7.77 -4.02
N GLN A 8 -13.62 -7.84 -5.36
CA GLN A 8 -14.18 -8.91 -6.19
C GLN A 8 -13.58 -10.29 -5.87
N ALA A 9 -12.26 -10.35 -5.65
CA ALA A 9 -11.51 -11.58 -5.28
C ALA A 9 -11.62 -11.87 -3.77
N HIS A 10 -12.86 -11.95 -3.27
CA HIS A 10 -13.16 -12.10 -1.85
C HIS A 10 -12.69 -13.42 -1.22
N GLU A 11 -12.48 -14.47 -2.01
CA GLU A 11 -11.84 -15.70 -1.54
C GLU A 11 -10.37 -15.51 -1.11
N HIS A 12 -9.72 -14.43 -1.55
CA HIS A 12 -8.31 -14.14 -1.25
C HIS A 12 -8.11 -12.91 -0.38
N PHE A 13 -8.96 -11.89 -0.52
CA PHE A 13 -8.87 -10.65 0.25
C PHE A 13 -10.06 -10.53 1.21
N SER A 14 -9.91 -11.02 2.44
CA SER A 14 -10.96 -11.03 3.47
C SER A 14 -11.23 -9.66 4.07
N GLU A 15 -10.19 -8.94 4.48
CA GLU A 15 -10.23 -7.57 5.00
C GLU A 15 -9.36 -6.64 4.15
N ILE A 16 -9.85 -5.42 3.91
CA ILE A 16 -9.17 -4.43 3.09
C ILE A 16 -9.21 -3.08 3.81
N LEU A 17 -8.04 -2.44 3.90
CA LEU A 17 -7.87 -1.04 4.30
C LEU A 17 -7.35 -0.25 3.09
N LEU A 18 -8.11 0.75 2.66
CA LEU A 18 -7.68 1.71 1.65
C LEU A 18 -7.17 2.98 2.33
N ALA A 19 -5.86 3.22 2.25
CA ALA A 19 -5.22 4.37 2.86
C ALA A 19 -4.58 5.31 1.83
N SER A 20 -4.68 6.61 2.07
CA SER A 20 -4.04 7.65 1.25
C SER A 20 -3.93 8.94 2.06
N ARG A 21 -3.16 9.92 1.58
CA ARG A 21 -3.06 11.25 2.20
C ARG A 21 -4.42 11.96 2.28
N ASN A 22 -5.32 11.71 1.32
CA ASN A 22 -6.68 12.27 1.33
C ASN A 22 -7.71 11.16 1.58
N GLU A 23 -8.12 11.01 2.84
CA GLU A 23 -9.09 9.99 3.23
C GLU A 23 -10.47 10.19 2.59
N ASN A 24 -10.87 11.41 2.24
CA ASN A 24 -12.16 11.64 1.58
C ASN A 24 -12.21 10.95 0.21
N LYS A 25 -11.09 10.87 -0.51
CA LYS A 25 -10.98 10.07 -1.75
C LYS A 25 -11.11 8.58 -1.45
N CYS A 26 -10.50 8.09 -0.37
CA CYS A 26 -10.64 6.69 0.06
C CYS A 26 -12.10 6.36 0.40
N LYS A 27 -12.82 7.25 1.10
CA LYS A 27 -14.23 7.07 1.47
C LYS A 27 -15.14 7.02 0.25
N ALA A 28 -14.90 7.86 -0.75
CA ALA A 28 -15.62 7.80 -2.02
C ALA A 28 -15.43 6.43 -2.71
N ILE A 29 -14.18 5.96 -2.83
CA ILE A 29 -13.88 4.65 -3.41
C ILE A 29 -14.51 3.51 -2.58
N ALA A 30 -14.50 3.60 -1.25
CA ALA A 30 -15.12 2.60 -0.39
C ALA A 30 -16.64 2.52 -0.59
N ALA A 31 -17.31 3.65 -0.80
CA ALA A 31 -18.73 3.69 -1.16
C ALA A 31 -18.98 3.05 -2.54
N ASP A 32 -18.15 3.35 -3.53
CA ASP A 32 -18.26 2.75 -4.88
C ASP A 32 -18.03 1.23 -4.85
N VAL A 33 -17.05 0.77 -4.08
CA VAL A 33 -16.79 -0.67 -3.85
C VAL A 33 -18.00 -1.33 -3.19
N LYS A 34 -18.60 -0.69 -2.18
CA LYS A 34 -19.80 -1.19 -1.49
C LYS A 34 -20.97 -1.32 -2.45
N ALA A 35 -21.22 -0.30 -3.27
CA ALA A 35 -22.28 -0.32 -4.28
C ALA A 35 -22.07 -1.40 -5.35
N SER A 36 -20.82 -1.60 -5.77
CA SER A 36 -20.49 -2.52 -6.87
C SER A 36 -20.37 -3.99 -6.46
N THR A 37 -19.97 -4.26 -5.21
CA THR A 37 -19.60 -5.63 -4.75
C THR A 37 -20.34 -6.07 -3.49
N GLY A 38 -21.08 -5.17 -2.84
CA GLY A 38 -21.70 -5.41 -1.53
C GLY A 38 -20.73 -5.37 -0.35
N ARG A 39 -19.41 -5.32 -0.60
CA ARG A 39 -18.37 -5.41 0.43
C ARG A 39 -18.03 -4.06 1.04
N THR A 40 -17.85 -4.03 2.35
CA THR A 40 -17.33 -2.85 3.06
C THR A 40 -15.81 -2.98 3.18
N ILE A 41 -15.08 -1.91 2.86
CA ILE A 41 -13.64 -1.80 3.11
C ILE A 41 -13.38 -0.65 4.09
N LYS A 42 -12.33 -0.75 4.91
CA LYS A 42 -11.92 0.30 5.85
C LYS A 42 -11.15 1.39 5.12
N THR A 43 -11.11 2.59 5.69
CA THR A 43 -10.32 3.71 5.17
C THR A 43 -9.45 4.32 6.27
N ALA A 44 -8.34 4.92 5.88
CA ALA A 44 -7.50 5.71 6.78
C ALA A 44 -6.75 6.82 6.03
N ALA A 45 -6.42 7.88 6.75
CA ALA A 45 -5.42 8.85 6.28
C ALA A 45 -4.02 8.35 6.60
N VAL A 46 -3.10 8.42 5.65
CA VAL A 46 -1.67 8.20 5.89
C VAL A 46 -0.83 9.00 4.92
N ASP A 47 0.26 9.58 5.42
CA ASP A 47 1.33 10.10 4.58
C ASP A 47 2.34 8.97 4.33
N ALA A 48 2.37 8.45 3.09
CA ALA A 48 3.22 7.32 2.72
C ALA A 48 4.71 7.66 2.73
N ASP A 49 5.07 8.95 2.71
CA ASP A 49 6.45 9.41 2.89
C ASP A 49 6.88 9.34 4.38
N ASN A 50 5.93 9.18 5.31
CA ASN A 50 6.20 9.00 6.74
C ASN A 50 6.20 7.52 7.12
N VAL A 51 7.39 6.94 7.21
CA VAL A 51 7.61 5.53 7.56
C VAL A 51 6.96 5.18 8.90
N GLN A 52 7.12 5.99 9.95
CA GLN A 52 6.61 5.67 11.29
C GLN A 52 5.08 5.70 11.37
N ALA A 53 4.45 6.68 10.71
CA ALA A 53 2.99 6.73 10.60
C ALA A 53 2.45 5.51 9.84
N THR A 54 3.14 5.11 8.78
CA THR A 54 2.78 3.92 8.00
C THR A 54 2.95 2.64 8.82
N VAL A 55 4.06 2.49 9.56
CA VAL A 55 4.27 1.36 10.48
C VAL A 55 3.16 1.28 11.52
N ALA A 56 2.79 2.39 12.16
CA ALA A 56 1.71 2.42 13.14
C ALA A 56 0.37 2.00 12.52
N LEU A 57 0.06 2.45 11.30
CA LEU A 57 -1.15 2.04 10.59
C LEU A 57 -1.13 0.53 10.27
N ILE A 58 -0.02 0.02 9.74
CA ILE A 58 0.16 -1.42 9.45
C ILE A 58 0.00 -2.24 10.74
N GLN A 59 0.63 -1.85 11.85
CA GLN A 59 0.53 -2.57 13.12
C GLN A 59 -0.88 -2.53 13.73
N SER A 60 -1.63 -1.44 13.51
CA SER A 60 -3.02 -1.33 13.98
C SER A 60 -3.98 -2.20 13.17
N PHE A 61 -3.79 -2.28 11.85
CA PHE A 61 -4.66 -3.03 10.95
C PHE A 61 -4.25 -4.50 10.80
N LYS A 62 -2.96 -4.79 10.96
CA LYS A 62 -2.32 -6.12 10.81
C LYS A 62 -2.60 -6.80 9.46
N PRO A 63 -2.30 -6.15 8.32
CA PRO A 63 -2.44 -6.80 7.01
C PRO A 63 -1.34 -7.83 6.76
N ASP A 64 -1.63 -8.86 5.96
CA ASP A 64 -0.60 -9.79 5.46
C ASP A 64 0.21 -9.19 4.30
N LEU A 65 -0.38 -8.26 3.54
CA LEU A 65 0.20 -7.65 2.34
C LEU A 65 -0.14 -6.16 2.24
N VAL A 66 0.87 -5.35 1.92
CA VAL A 66 0.72 -3.97 1.46
C VAL A 66 0.87 -3.92 -0.06
N ILE A 67 -0.15 -3.38 -0.74
CA ILE A 67 -0.13 -3.14 -2.19
C ILE A 67 0.05 -1.64 -2.44
N ASN A 68 1.24 -1.25 -2.88
CA ASN A 68 1.57 0.12 -3.25
C ASN A 68 1.06 0.46 -4.66
N VAL A 69 0.04 1.30 -4.69
CA VAL A 69 -0.51 1.93 -5.91
C VAL A 69 -0.53 3.45 -5.75
N ALA A 70 0.43 3.99 -4.99
CA ALA A 70 0.69 5.42 -4.86
C ALA A 70 1.62 5.89 -5.98
N LEU A 71 2.52 6.84 -5.71
CA LEU A 71 3.52 7.30 -6.66
C LEU A 71 4.85 6.57 -6.42
N PRO A 72 5.70 6.41 -7.44
CA PRO A 72 6.89 5.55 -7.34
C PRO A 72 7.93 6.05 -6.32
N TYR A 73 7.94 7.34 -6.01
CA TYR A 73 8.87 7.88 -5.00
C TYR A 73 8.53 7.43 -3.57
N GLN A 74 7.35 6.84 -3.34
CA GLN A 74 6.99 6.25 -2.05
C GLN A 74 7.40 4.79 -1.90
N ASP A 75 8.04 4.19 -2.90
CA ASP A 75 8.41 2.77 -2.84
C ASP A 75 9.33 2.48 -1.65
N LEU A 76 10.47 3.18 -1.53
CA LEU A 76 11.45 2.90 -0.47
C LEU A 76 10.88 3.16 0.94
N PRO A 77 10.19 4.30 1.22
CA PRO A 77 9.52 4.50 2.51
C PRO A 77 8.52 3.40 2.86
N LEU A 78 7.72 2.94 1.89
CA LEU A 78 6.74 1.87 2.12
C LEU A 78 7.42 0.50 2.30
N MET A 79 8.49 0.21 1.56
CA MET A 79 9.31 -1.00 1.75
C MET A 79 9.92 -1.03 3.17
N ASP A 80 10.45 0.08 3.66
CA ASP A 80 10.97 0.18 5.03
C ASP A 80 9.85 0.02 6.07
N ALA A 81 8.67 0.58 5.85
CA ALA A 81 7.54 0.40 6.75
C ALA A 81 7.08 -1.07 6.81
N CYS A 82 7.04 -1.76 5.66
CA CYS A 82 6.69 -3.16 5.58
C CYS A 82 7.72 -4.05 6.30
N LEU A 83 9.02 -3.79 6.13
CA LEU A 83 10.07 -4.51 6.85
C LEU A 83 10.00 -4.30 8.36
N HIS A 84 9.76 -3.06 8.83
CA HIS A 84 9.62 -2.79 10.26
C HIS A 84 8.39 -3.47 10.88
N ALA A 85 7.30 -3.57 10.11
CA ALA A 85 6.07 -4.21 10.57
C ALA A 85 6.03 -5.73 10.34
N GLY A 86 7.00 -6.30 9.60
CA GLY A 86 7.02 -7.71 9.24
C GLY A 86 5.92 -8.12 8.26
N VAL A 87 5.61 -7.26 7.28
CA VAL A 87 4.50 -7.45 6.32
C VAL A 87 5.03 -7.54 4.88
N HIS A 88 4.34 -8.30 4.03
CA HIS A 88 4.72 -8.43 2.62
C HIS A 88 4.46 -7.13 1.84
N TYR A 89 5.24 -6.89 0.80
CA TYR A 89 5.16 -5.70 -0.04
C TYR A 89 5.01 -6.07 -1.52
N LEU A 90 4.14 -5.34 -2.23
CA LEU A 90 3.92 -5.44 -3.67
C LEU A 90 3.70 -4.04 -4.24
N ASP A 91 4.35 -3.70 -5.35
CA ASP A 91 4.17 -2.44 -6.06
C ASP A 91 3.84 -2.67 -7.56
N THR A 92 3.63 -1.59 -8.31
CA THR A 92 3.35 -1.63 -9.75
C THR A 92 4.35 -0.86 -10.60
N ALA A 93 5.31 -0.19 -9.96
CA ALA A 93 6.33 0.64 -10.60
C ALA A 93 7.64 0.53 -9.82
N ASN A 94 8.76 0.84 -10.47
CA ASN A 94 10.05 0.92 -9.81
C ASN A 94 10.25 2.29 -9.14
N TYR A 95 11.10 2.34 -8.12
CA TYR A 95 11.37 3.59 -7.42
C TYR A 95 11.96 4.63 -8.38
N GLU A 96 11.42 5.85 -8.31
CA GLU A 96 11.90 7.03 -9.02
C GLU A 96 12.04 8.20 -8.03
N PRO A 97 13.21 8.85 -7.90
CA PRO A 97 13.37 10.00 -7.02
C PRO A 97 12.48 11.17 -7.47
N PRO A 98 11.90 11.96 -6.55
CA PRO A 98 10.91 12.99 -6.88
C PRO A 98 11.33 14.02 -7.95
N ASN A 99 12.63 14.28 -8.08
CA ASN A 99 13.18 15.31 -8.97
C ASN A 99 14.08 14.74 -10.08
N LEU A 100 14.07 13.42 -10.29
CA LEU A 100 14.92 12.78 -11.30
C LEU A 100 14.17 11.61 -11.95
N ALA A 101 13.71 11.83 -13.19
CA ALA A 101 13.15 10.77 -14.01
C ALA A 101 14.26 9.77 -14.39
N LYS A 102 14.26 8.59 -13.76
CA LYS A 102 15.27 7.56 -13.98
C LYS A 102 14.68 6.19 -13.73
N PHE A 103 14.83 5.32 -14.73
CA PHE A 103 14.47 3.92 -14.62
C PHE A 103 15.66 3.09 -14.11
N GLU A 104 15.56 2.56 -12.90
CA GLU A 104 16.56 1.67 -12.30
C GLU A 104 15.95 0.84 -11.16
N TYR A 105 16.43 -0.39 -10.97
CA TYR A 105 15.94 -1.30 -9.92
C TYR A 105 16.92 -1.49 -8.74
N SER A 106 18.14 -0.96 -8.82
CA SER A 106 19.19 -1.19 -7.82
C SER A 106 18.75 -0.81 -6.40
N TRP A 107 17.98 0.27 -6.27
CA TRP A 107 17.43 0.75 -5.00
C TRP A 107 16.50 -0.28 -4.35
N GLN A 108 15.54 -0.82 -5.10
CA GLN A 108 14.62 -1.85 -4.59
C GLN A 108 15.36 -3.19 -4.39
N TRP A 109 16.28 -3.55 -5.28
CA TRP A 109 17.04 -4.80 -5.16
C TRP A 109 17.93 -4.86 -3.92
N ALA A 110 18.40 -3.71 -3.41
CA ALA A 110 19.12 -3.63 -2.15
C ALA A 110 18.30 -4.15 -0.94
N TYR A 111 16.97 -4.25 -1.07
CA TYR A 111 16.10 -4.78 -0.02
C TYR A 111 15.89 -6.30 -0.11
N ARG A 112 16.31 -6.96 -1.20
CA ARG A 112 16.01 -8.38 -1.46
C ARG A 112 16.38 -9.29 -0.28
N GLU A 113 17.58 -9.13 0.26
CA GLU A 113 18.06 -9.95 1.40
C GLU A 113 17.31 -9.63 2.71
N ARG A 114 16.83 -8.39 2.87
CA ARG A 114 16.07 -7.97 4.05
C ARG A 114 14.66 -8.59 4.06
N PHE A 115 14.03 -8.73 2.89
CA PHE A 115 12.71 -9.37 2.73
C PHE A 115 12.75 -10.91 2.68
N ALA A 116 13.94 -11.51 2.53
CA ALA A 116 14.09 -12.97 2.50
C ALA A 116 14.16 -13.61 3.90
N LYS A 117 14.15 -12.80 4.97
CA LYS A 117 14.23 -13.22 6.37
C LYS A 117 12.86 -13.19 7.01
#